data_AF-A0A351L0H4-F1
#
_entry.id   AF-A0A351L0H4-F1
#
_cell.length_a   1.000
_cell.length_b   1.000
_cell.length_c   1.000
_cell.angle_alpha   90.00
_cell.angle_beta   90.00
_cell.angle_gamma   90.00
#
_symmetry.space_group_name_H-M   'P 1'
#
loop_
_entity.id
_entity.type
_entity.pdbx_description
1 polymer ?
#
loop_
_entity_poly.entity_id
_entity_poly.type
_entity_poly.pdbx_seq_one_letter_code
_entity_poly.pdbx_strand_id
1 'polypeptide(L)'
;MANDHSMTAAQKLQQKLPLPLKPLADIAYNYWWSWTNDRISLFRNIDPEAWHNLKHNPVALLGSTNYVKLTQAANDPVYIKRVKALAEQFDRYMTQKDTWASTVVPQITPENPIAYFCAEFGVHESLPVYSGGLGILAGDHLKSASDLGIPLVAIGLMYRQGYFHQRLNRHGWQEESYIDNQFDQMPLELLKNEQGEPIT
;
A
#
# COMPACT_ATOMS: atom_id res chain seq x y z
N MET A 1 -0.75 -24.48 25.24
CA MET A 1 -1.65 -23.36 24.91
C MET A 1 -1.08 -22.76 23.64
N ALA A 2 -1.84 -22.78 22.54
CA ALA A 2 -1.34 -22.45 21.23
C ALA A 2 -0.99 -20.95 21.15
N ASN A 3 0.21 -20.64 20.64
CA ASN A 3 0.59 -19.30 20.24
C ASN A 3 -0.46 -18.77 19.26
N ASP A 4 -1.26 -17.80 19.69
CA ASP A 4 -2.09 -17.00 18.79
C ASP A 4 -1.13 -16.09 18.02
N HIS A 5 -0.57 -16.60 16.93
CA HIS A 5 0.06 -15.75 15.92
C HIS A 5 -1.04 -14.85 15.39
N SER A 6 -1.13 -13.63 15.93
CA SER A 6 -2.13 -12.66 15.52
C SER A 6 -2.05 -12.51 14.00
N MET A 7 -3.12 -12.87 13.30
CA MET A 7 -3.18 -12.76 11.84
C MET A 7 -2.80 -11.36 11.37
N THR A 8 -2.01 -11.28 10.30
CA THR A 8 -1.63 -9.99 9.71
C THR A 8 -2.84 -9.25 9.15
N ALA A 9 -2.71 -7.94 8.95
CA ALA A 9 -3.76 -7.10 8.35
C ALA A 9 -4.19 -7.62 6.97
N ALA A 10 -3.23 -8.06 6.14
CA ALA A 10 -3.50 -8.69 4.85
C ALA A 10 -4.28 -10.01 5.00
N GLN A 11 -3.88 -10.90 5.92
CA GLN A 11 -4.56 -12.17 6.16
C GLN A 11 -6.01 -11.98 6.64
N LYS A 12 -6.28 -10.96 7.46
CA LYS A 12 -7.65 -10.60 7.88
C LYS A 12 -8.48 -10.14 6.69
N LEU A 13 -7.90 -9.35 5.79
CA LEU A 13 -8.57 -8.92 4.55
C LEU A 13 -8.85 -10.12 3.63
N GLN A 14 -7.90 -11.05 3.47
CA GLN A 14 -8.07 -12.27 2.66
C GLN A 14 -9.30 -13.09 3.08
N GLN A 15 -9.64 -13.16 4.37
CA GLN A 15 -10.80 -13.91 4.85
C GLN A 15 -12.14 -13.35 4.35
N LYS A 16 -12.19 -12.06 4.02
CA LYS A 16 -13.39 -11.39 3.51
C LYS A 16 -13.55 -11.53 1.99
N LEU A 17 -12.51 -11.99 1.29
CA LEU A 17 -12.47 -12.04 -0.16
C LEU A 17 -12.85 -13.42 -0.70
N PRO A 18 -13.61 -13.48 -1.82
CA PRO A 18 -13.79 -14.70 -2.59
C PRO A 18 -12.43 -15.33 -2.96
N LEU A 19 -12.37 -16.66 -3.03
CA LEU A 19 -11.12 -17.41 -3.25
C LEU A 19 -10.27 -16.87 -4.42
N PRO A 20 -10.83 -16.55 -5.61
CA PRO A 20 -10.04 -16.04 -6.74
C PRO A 20 -9.41 -14.66 -6.49
N LEU A 21 -9.92 -13.89 -5.52
CA LEU A 21 -9.51 -12.51 -5.25
C LEU A 21 -8.59 -12.39 -4.03
N LYS A 22 -8.39 -13.46 -3.25
CA LYS A 22 -7.52 -13.43 -2.06
C LYS A 22 -6.12 -12.84 -2.31
N PRO A 23 -5.43 -13.12 -3.44
CA PRO A 23 -4.11 -12.51 -3.70
C PRO A 23 -4.12 -10.97 -3.72
N LEU A 24 -5.27 -10.34 -4.01
CA LEU A 24 -5.37 -8.88 -3.99
C LEU A 24 -5.19 -8.29 -2.60
N ALA A 25 -5.40 -9.06 -1.53
CA ALA A 25 -5.17 -8.55 -0.17
C ALA A 25 -3.68 -8.31 0.10
N ASP A 26 -2.81 -9.25 -0.28
CA ASP A 26 -1.35 -9.10 -0.08
C ASP A 26 -0.80 -7.96 -0.93
N ILE A 27 -1.28 -7.87 -2.17
CA ILE A 27 -0.93 -6.78 -3.08
C ILE A 27 -1.45 -5.45 -2.51
N ALA A 28 -2.68 -5.38 -1.98
CA ALA A 28 -3.24 -4.14 -1.46
C ALA A 28 -2.38 -3.52 -0.34
N TYR A 29 -1.78 -4.35 0.53
CA TYR A 29 -0.90 -3.91 1.62
C TYR A 29 0.56 -3.69 1.21
N ASN A 30 0.91 -3.86 -0.07
CA ASN A 30 2.24 -3.57 -0.59
C ASN A 30 2.17 -2.51 -1.69
N TYR A 31 2.75 -1.33 -1.47
CA TYR A 31 2.64 -0.19 -2.38
C TYR A 31 3.17 -0.42 -3.81
N TRP A 32 3.81 -1.55 -4.11
CA TRP A 32 4.23 -1.96 -5.46
C TRP A 32 3.15 -1.84 -6.55
N TRP A 33 1.86 -1.97 -6.20
CA TRP A 33 0.79 -1.77 -7.16
C TRP A 33 0.65 -0.31 -7.65
N SER A 34 1.17 0.67 -6.91
CA SER A 34 0.74 2.07 -7.02
C SER A 34 1.40 2.90 -8.12
N TRP A 35 2.49 2.43 -8.73
CA TRP A 35 3.22 3.20 -9.74
C TRP A 35 3.14 2.66 -11.17
N THR A 36 2.21 1.72 -11.44
CA THR A 36 1.92 1.27 -12.81
C THR A 36 0.41 1.14 -13.07
N ASN A 37 -0.04 1.69 -14.20
CA ASN A 37 -1.47 1.81 -14.53
C ASN A 37 -2.20 0.47 -14.58
N ASP A 38 -1.55 -0.58 -15.09
CA ASP A 38 -2.16 -1.91 -15.21
C ASP A 38 -2.54 -2.48 -13.85
N ARG A 39 -1.70 -2.26 -12.83
CA ARG A 39 -1.91 -2.73 -11.46
C ARG A 39 -3.01 -1.92 -10.77
N ILE A 40 -2.99 -0.60 -10.91
CA ILE A 40 -4.05 0.31 -10.43
C ILE A 40 -5.42 -0.08 -11.00
N SER A 41 -5.46 -0.45 -12.28
CA SER A 41 -6.73 -0.75 -12.95
C SER A 41 -7.44 -1.98 -12.37
N LEU A 42 -6.72 -2.93 -11.75
CA LEU A 42 -7.35 -4.10 -11.14
C LEU A 42 -8.27 -3.70 -9.99
N PHE A 43 -7.78 -2.87 -9.06
CA PHE A 43 -8.61 -2.36 -7.97
C PHE A 43 -9.75 -1.49 -8.49
N ARG A 44 -9.46 -0.55 -9.40
CA ARG A 44 -10.47 0.33 -9.99
C ARG A 44 -11.63 -0.43 -10.65
N ASN A 45 -11.36 -1.55 -11.32
CA ASN A 45 -12.38 -2.29 -12.07
C ASN A 45 -13.37 -3.04 -11.17
N ILE A 46 -13.07 -3.22 -9.88
CA ILE A 46 -14.02 -3.81 -8.92
C ILE A 46 -15.19 -2.85 -8.70
N ASP A 47 -14.87 -1.58 -8.45
CA ASP A 47 -15.86 -0.52 -8.20
C ASP A 47 -15.25 0.86 -8.50
N PRO A 48 -15.38 1.38 -9.74
CA PRO A 48 -14.72 2.62 -10.14
C PRO A 48 -15.15 3.84 -9.31
N GLU A 49 -16.41 3.88 -8.90
CA GLU A 49 -16.96 4.97 -8.09
C GLU A 49 -16.42 4.93 -6.66
N ALA A 50 -16.46 3.76 -6.01
CA ALA A 50 -15.87 3.59 -4.69
C ALA A 50 -14.36 3.83 -4.71
N TRP A 51 -13.66 3.38 -5.75
CA TRP A 51 -12.23 3.62 -5.94
C TRP A 51 -11.88 5.11 -5.92
N HIS A 52 -12.66 5.93 -6.62
CA HIS A 52 -12.48 7.38 -6.62
C HIS A 52 -12.79 8.00 -5.25
N ASN A 53 -13.94 7.63 -4.66
CA ASN A 53 -14.39 8.17 -3.38
C ASN A 53 -13.48 7.79 -2.20
N LEU A 54 -12.79 6.64 -2.28
CA LEU A 54 -11.85 6.14 -1.29
C LEU A 54 -10.41 6.62 -1.54
N LYS A 55 -10.21 7.65 -2.37
CA LYS A 55 -8.89 8.18 -2.74
C LYS A 55 -7.93 7.08 -3.18
N HIS A 56 -8.42 6.19 -4.02
CA HIS A 56 -7.61 5.13 -4.62
C HIS A 56 -6.93 4.20 -3.58
N ASN A 57 -7.57 3.99 -2.42
CA ASN A 57 -7.08 3.08 -1.39
C ASN A 57 -7.62 1.64 -1.61
N PRO A 58 -6.76 0.66 -1.94
CA PRO A 58 -7.20 -0.71 -2.22
C PRO A 58 -7.65 -1.48 -0.97
N VAL A 59 -7.08 -1.16 0.20
CA VAL A 59 -7.49 -1.80 1.46
C VAL A 59 -8.89 -1.36 1.85
N ALA A 60 -9.15 -0.04 1.83
CA ALA A 60 -10.48 0.48 2.06
C ALA A 60 -11.48 -0.07 1.05
N LEU A 61 -11.13 -0.08 -0.25
CA LEU A 61 -11.97 -0.62 -1.31
C LEU A 61 -12.36 -2.07 -1.03
N LEU A 62 -11.38 -2.96 -0.85
CA LEU A 62 -11.63 -4.38 -0.65
C LEU A 62 -12.35 -4.65 0.68
N GLY A 63 -12.14 -3.81 1.69
CA GLY A 63 -12.77 -3.90 3.00
C GLY A 63 -14.23 -3.43 3.04
N SER A 64 -14.61 -2.46 2.20
CA SER A 64 -15.95 -1.84 2.19
C SER A 64 -16.81 -2.22 0.99
N THR A 65 -16.24 -2.85 -0.06
CA THR A 65 -17.00 -3.24 -1.26
C THR A 65 -18.05 -4.29 -0.91
N ASN A 66 -19.26 -4.11 -1.44
CA ASN A 66 -20.34 -5.08 -1.29
C ASN A 66 -19.93 -6.45 -1.84
N TYR A 67 -20.22 -7.51 -1.07
CA TYR A 67 -20.00 -8.90 -1.44
C TYR A 67 -20.52 -9.27 -2.84
N VAL A 68 -21.61 -8.65 -3.31
CA VAL A 68 -22.13 -8.85 -4.67
C VAL A 68 -21.12 -8.44 -5.75
N LYS A 69 -20.51 -7.25 -5.64
CA LYS A 69 -19.51 -6.76 -6.61
C LYS A 69 -18.25 -7.61 -6.58
N LEU A 70 -17.77 -7.98 -5.39
CA LEU A 70 -16.64 -8.89 -5.23
C LEU A 70 -16.92 -10.26 -5.85
N THR A 71 -18.14 -10.79 -5.68
CA THR A 71 -18.56 -12.07 -6.26
C THR A 71 -18.68 -11.98 -7.79
N GLN A 72 -19.17 -10.87 -8.34
CA GLN A 72 -19.20 -10.65 -9.78
C GLN A 72 -17.78 -10.66 -10.36
N ALA A 73 -16.86 -9.88 -9.78
CA ALA A 73 -15.46 -9.87 -10.19
C ALA A 73 -14.80 -11.26 -10.05
N ALA A 74 -15.13 -12.00 -8.99
CA ALA A 74 -14.65 -13.35 -8.74
C ALA A 74 -15.25 -14.44 -9.66
N ASN A 75 -16.26 -14.10 -10.47
CA ASN A 75 -16.85 -15.00 -11.46
C ASN A 75 -16.56 -14.59 -12.91
N ASP A 76 -15.89 -13.45 -13.14
CA ASP A 76 -15.44 -13.03 -14.46
C ASP A 76 -14.10 -13.72 -14.81
N PRO A 77 -14.07 -14.65 -15.78
CA PRO A 77 -12.86 -15.38 -16.15
C PRO A 77 -11.73 -14.46 -16.64
N VAL A 78 -12.06 -13.35 -17.30
CA VAL A 78 -11.08 -12.38 -17.81
C VAL A 78 -10.44 -11.65 -16.63
N TYR A 79 -11.25 -11.19 -15.68
CA TYR A 79 -10.75 -10.53 -14.48
C TYR A 79 -9.87 -11.46 -13.63
N ILE A 80 -10.33 -12.70 -13.37
CA ILE A 80 -9.57 -13.69 -12.60
C ILE A 80 -8.20 -13.98 -13.24
N LYS A 81 -8.15 -14.10 -14.58
CA LYS A 81 -6.88 -14.30 -15.29
C LYS A 81 -5.91 -13.15 -15.05
N ARG A 82 -6.41 -11.91 -15.04
CA ARG A 82 -5.59 -10.72 -14.76
C ARG A 82 -5.11 -10.68 -13.30
N VAL A 83 -5.97 -11.04 -12.34
CA VAL A 83 -5.58 -11.13 -10.92
C VAL A 83 -4.47 -12.17 -10.73
N LYS A 84 -4.60 -13.36 -11.32
CA LYS A 84 -3.57 -14.40 -11.27
C LYS A 84 -2.26 -13.93 -11.88
N ALA A 85 -2.31 -13.34 -13.08
CA ALA A 85 -1.12 -12.82 -13.73
C ALA A 85 -0.42 -11.73 -12.90
N LEU A 86 -1.18 -10.87 -12.22
CA LEU A 86 -0.61 -9.86 -11.33
C LEU A 86 0.02 -10.51 -10.09
N ALA A 87 -0.65 -11.47 -9.46
CA ALA A 87 -0.11 -12.20 -8.32
C ALA A 87 1.23 -12.89 -8.68
N GLU A 88 1.30 -13.55 -9.83
CA GLU A 88 2.55 -14.15 -10.31
C GLU A 88 3.65 -13.11 -10.58
N GLN A 89 3.31 -11.91 -11.07
CA GLN A 89 4.27 -10.82 -11.23
C GLN A 89 4.77 -10.31 -9.87
N PHE A 90 3.86 -10.16 -8.90
CA PHE A 90 4.18 -9.76 -7.55
C PHE A 90 5.10 -10.78 -6.88
N ASP A 91 4.77 -12.07 -6.96
CA ASP A 91 5.60 -13.14 -6.41
C ASP A 91 7.00 -13.15 -7.02
N ARG A 92 7.11 -12.98 -8.35
CA ARG A 92 8.41 -12.86 -9.02
C ARG A 92 9.20 -11.64 -8.53
N TYR A 93 8.54 -10.50 -8.38
CA TYR A 93 9.17 -9.28 -7.88
C TYR A 93 9.69 -9.46 -6.44
N MET A 94 8.86 -10.00 -5.55
CA MET A 94 9.19 -10.19 -4.13
C MET A 94 10.27 -11.25 -3.87
N THR A 95 10.45 -12.20 -4.80
CA THR A 95 11.41 -13.31 -4.67
C THR A 95 12.68 -13.14 -5.50
N GLN A 96 12.80 -12.03 -6.25
CA GLN A 96 13.95 -11.75 -7.09
C GLN A 96 15.23 -11.61 -6.25
N LYS A 97 16.26 -12.40 -6.58
CA LYS A 97 17.59 -12.36 -5.94
C LYS A 97 18.65 -11.69 -6.81
N ASP A 98 18.47 -11.77 -8.12
CA ASP A 98 19.37 -11.18 -9.11
C ASP A 98 18.89 -9.76 -9.43
N THR A 99 19.17 -8.83 -8.53
CA THR A 99 18.83 -7.41 -8.66
C THR A 99 20.06 -6.60 -9.03
N TRP A 100 19.86 -5.34 -9.42
CA TRP A 100 20.98 -4.43 -9.64
C TRP A 100 21.82 -4.29 -8.36
N ALA A 101 21.17 -4.16 -7.20
CA ALA A 101 21.85 -4.01 -5.92
C ALA A 101 22.70 -5.23 -5.54
N SER A 102 22.20 -6.45 -5.77
CA SER A 102 22.97 -7.66 -5.47
C SER A 102 24.22 -7.82 -6.34
N THR A 103 24.25 -7.15 -7.50
CA THR A 103 25.42 -7.13 -8.40
C THR A 103 26.37 -5.97 -8.12
N VAL A 104 25.85 -4.76 -7.92
CA VAL A 104 26.67 -3.53 -7.90
C VAL A 104 27.06 -3.11 -6.48
N VAL A 105 26.21 -3.38 -5.49
CA VAL A 105 26.43 -3.00 -4.08
C VAL A 105 26.14 -4.17 -3.12
N PRO A 106 26.73 -5.37 -3.32
CA PRO A 106 26.43 -6.56 -2.51
C PRO A 106 26.72 -6.40 -1.01
N GLN A 107 27.51 -5.39 -0.63
CA GLN A 107 27.81 -5.05 0.76
C GLN A 107 26.62 -4.43 1.53
N ILE A 108 25.59 -3.93 0.82
CA ILE A 108 24.37 -3.43 1.43
C ILE A 108 23.38 -4.60 1.49
N THR A 109 23.08 -5.08 2.69
CA THR A 109 22.26 -6.29 2.90
C THR A 109 21.03 -5.95 3.75
N PRO A 110 19.99 -6.82 3.79
CA PRO A 110 18.87 -6.64 4.71
C PRO A 110 19.27 -6.54 6.19
N GLU A 111 20.38 -7.17 6.59
CA GLU A 111 20.94 -7.12 7.96
C GLU A 111 21.75 -5.84 8.22
N ASN A 112 22.20 -5.17 7.17
CA ASN A 112 22.89 -3.88 7.23
C ASN A 112 22.34 -2.91 6.17
N PRO A 113 21.06 -2.48 6.31
CA PRO A 113 20.38 -1.70 5.29
C PRO A 113 20.74 -0.22 5.38
N ILE A 114 20.40 0.53 4.33
CA ILE A 114 20.43 2.00 4.36
C ILE A 114 19.26 2.49 5.22
N ALA A 115 19.53 3.28 6.25
CA ALA A 115 18.51 4.01 6.99
C ALA A 115 18.24 5.38 6.32
N TYR A 116 17.05 5.57 5.76
CA TYR A 116 16.68 6.82 5.09
C TYR A 116 15.67 7.60 5.93
N PHE A 117 16.15 8.63 6.61
CA PHE A 117 15.32 9.52 7.42
C PHE A 117 14.70 10.63 6.56
N CYS A 118 13.39 10.78 6.64
CA CYS A 118 12.70 11.93 6.08
C CYS A 118 11.46 12.27 6.91
N ALA A 119 11.12 13.56 6.96
CA ALA A 119 9.86 13.98 7.54
C ALA A 119 8.67 13.57 6.67
N GLU A 120 8.88 13.32 5.37
CA GLU A 120 7.81 13.07 4.41
C GLU A 120 8.14 11.94 3.44
N PHE A 121 7.13 11.15 3.06
CA PHE A 121 7.24 10.15 1.99
C PHE A 121 5.97 10.11 1.14
N GLY A 122 6.07 10.64 -0.08
CA GLY A 122 5.01 10.70 -1.08
C GLY A 122 4.93 9.43 -1.93
N VAL A 123 4.62 8.29 -1.30
CA VAL A 123 4.52 7.01 -2.01
C VAL A 123 3.24 6.96 -2.85
N HIS A 124 2.10 7.23 -2.21
CA HIS A 124 0.77 7.21 -2.81
C HIS A 124 -0.20 8.00 -1.94
N GLU A 125 -1.29 8.54 -2.49
CA GLU A 125 -2.25 9.39 -1.76
C GLU A 125 -3.03 8.66 -0.64
N SER A 126 -3.08 7.32 -0.68
CA SER A 126 -3.62 6.51 0.42
C SER A 126 -2.71 6.46 1.65
N LEU A 127 -1.50 7.01 1.56
CA LEU A 127 -0.56 7.22 2.67
C LEU A 127 -0.23 8.72 2.78
N PRO A 128 -1.09 9.52 3.45
CA PRO A 128 -0.95 10.96 3.50
C PRO A 128 0.10 11.38 4.54
N VAL A 129 1.37 11.04 4.27
CA VAL A 129 2.55 11.39 5.08
C VAL A 129 3.50 12.33 4.33
N TYR A 130 2.96 13.16 3.44
CA TYR A 130 3.71 14.16 2.69
C TYR A 130 2.87 15.41 2.40
N SER A 131 3.54 16.51 2.08
CA SER A 131 2.91 17.80 1.77
C SER A 131 3.33 18.38 0.42
N GLY A 132 4.53 18.05 -0.06
CA GLY A 132 5.07 18.66 -1.28
C GLY A 132 6.27 17.94 -1.88
N GLY A 133 7.13 18.71 -2.56
CA GLY A 133 8.22 18.17 -3.39
C GLY A 133 9.25 17.32 -2.63
N LEU A 134 9.51 17.63 -1.36
CA LEU A 134 10.39 16.82 -0.51
C LEU A 134 9.86 15.39 -0.38
N GLY A 135 8.60 15.24 0.01
CA GLY A 135 7.97 13.93 0.15
C GLY A 135 7.85 13.20 -1.18
N ILE A 136 7.48 13.88 -2.27
CA ILE A 136 7.42 13.25 -3.60
C ILE A 136 8.78 12.67 -4.00
N LEU A 137 9.87 13.45 -3.86
CA LEU A 137 11.21 12.98 -4.16
C LEU A 137 11.60 11.79 -3.28
N ALA A 138 11.33 11.87 -1.96
CA ALA A 138 11.62 10.78 -1.03
C ALA A 138 10.85 9.51 -1.40
N GLY A 139 9.56 9.64 -1.76
CA GLY A 139 8.71 8.54 -2.21
C GLY A 139 9.20 7.89 -3.50
N ASP A 140 9.60 8.68 -4.49
CA ASP A 140 10.16 8.16 -5.75
C ASP A 140 11.53 7.50 -5.54
N HIS A 141 12.29 7.96 -4.55
CA HIS A 141 13.52 7.30 -4.14
C HIS A 141 13.23 5.92 -3.53
N LEU A 142 12.17 5.78 -2.71
CA LEU A 142 11.73 4.47 -2.20
C LEU A 142 11.31 3.52 -3.32
N LYS A 143 10.53 4.00 -4.30
CA LYS A 143 10.10 3.19 -5.46
C LYS A 143 11.31 2.70 -6.25
N SER A 144 12.25 3.61 -6.55
CA SER A 144 13.48 3.29 -7.29
C SER A 144 14.37 2.32 -6.51
N ALA A 145 14.52 2.52 -5.20
CA ALA A 145 15.27 1.60 -4.33
C ALA A 145 14.64 0.20 -4.33
N SER A 146 13.31 0.11 -4.31
CA SER A 146 12.58 -1.15 -4.41
C SER A 146 12.84 -1.85 -5.75
N ASP A 147 12.69 -1.15 -6.88
CA ASP A 147 12.90 -1.71 -8.22
C ASP A 147 14.36 -2.17 -8.44
N LEU A 148 15.34 -1.47 -7.83
CA LEU A 148 16.76 -1.84 -7.88
C LEU A 148 17.14 -2.95 -6.89
N GLY A 149 16.24 -3.31 -5.97
CA GLY A 149 16.48 -4.28 -4.91
C GLY A 149 17.44 -3.80 -3.82
N ILE A 150 17.54 -2.49 -3.59
CA ILE A 150 18.41 -1.89 -2.57
C ILE A 150 17.77 -2.11 -1.18
N PRO A 151 18.48 -2.77 -0.24
CA PRO A 151 18.00 -2.86 1.15
C PRO A 151 18.00 -1.48 1.81
N LEU A 152 16.82 -0.87 1.89
CA LEU A 152 16.61 0.47 2.42
C LEU A 152 15.39 0.48 3.34
N VAL A 153 15.57 1.06 4.53
CA VAL A 153 14.52 1.26 5.54
C VAL A 153 14.22 2.74 5.64
N ALA A 154 13.00 3.12 5.26
CA ALA A 154 12.50 4.49 5.38
C ALA A 154 12.05 4.76 6.82
N ILE A 155 12.51 5.86 7.41
CA ILE A 155 12.18 6.26 8.78
C ILE A 155 11.58 7.66 8.75
N GLY A 156 10.35 7.78 9.26
CA GLY A 156 9.61 9.03 9.27
C GLY A 156 8.51 9.05 10.33
N LEU A 157 7.53 9.91 10.14
CA LEU A 157 6.44 10.13 11.07
C LEU A 157 5.10 9.67 10.50
N MET A 158 4.27 9.06 11.35
CA MET A 158 2.90 8.74 11.02
C MET A 158 1.98 9.87 11.51
N TYR A 159 1.64 10.79 10.62
CA TYR A 159 0.82 11.96 10.95
C TYR A 159 -0.65 11.58 11.15
N ARG A 160 -1.28 12.12 12.20
CA ARG A 160 -2.71 11.88 12.47
C ARG A 160 -3.62 12.43 11.37
N GLN A 161 -3.30 13.59 10.80
CA GLN A 161 -4.20 14.33 9.90
C GLN A 161 -3.63 14.59 8.49
N GLY A 162 -2.41 14.11 8.21
CA GLY A 162 -1.72 14.39 6.95
C GLY A 162 -1.62 15.89 6.62
N TYR A 163 -1.59 16.21 5.33
CA TYR A 163 -1.71 17.60 4.84
C TYR A 163 -3.19 18.02 4.75
N PHE A 164 -3.45 19.32 4.91
CA PHE A 164 -4.82 19.83 4.91
C PHE A 164 -5.50 19.66 3.54
N HIS A 165 -6.82 19.57 3.58
CA HIS A 165 -7.68 19.63 2.42
C HIS A 165 -7.99 21.08 2.08
N GLN A 166 -7.54 21.52 0.91
CA GLN A 166 -7.79 22.87 0.41
C GLN A 166 -9.15 22.94 -0.29
N ARG A 167 -9.97 23.93 0.07
CA ARG A 167 -11.19 24.30 -0.66
C ARG A 167 -11.20 25.80 -0.93
N LEU A 168 -11.61 26.21 -2.12
CA LEU A 168 -11.91 27.61 -2.40
C LEU A 168 -13.40 27.87 -2.15
N ASN A 169 -13.72 28.86 -1.33
CA ASN A 169 -15.10 29.26 -1.12
C ASN A 169 -15.62 30.14 -2.26
N ARG A 170 -16.91 30.50 -2.21
CA ARG A 170 -17.57 31.31 -3.25
C ARG A 170 -16.95 32.69 -3.49
N HIS A 171 -16.09 33.18 -2.58
CA HIS A 171 -15.40 34.46 -2.69
C HIS A 171 -13.93 34.31 -3.11
N GLY A 172 -13.49 33.09 -3.46
CA GLY A 172 -12.12 32.80 -3.86
C GLY A 172 -11.12 32.69 -2.71
N TRP A 173 -11.57 32.68 -1.45
CA TRP A 173 -10.69 32.47 -0.30
C TRP A 173 -10.44 30.98 -0.06
N GLN A 174 -9.20 30.65 0.30
CA GLN A 174 -8.82 29.32 0.75
C GLN A 174 -9.41 29.05 2.14
N GLU A 175 -10.02 27.88 2.27
CA GLU A 175 -10.43 27.26 3.51
C GLU A 175 -9.71 25.93 3.65
N GLU A 176 -9.34 25.59 4.89
CA GLU A 176 -8.59 24.40 5.23
C GLU A 176 -9.44 23.48 6.10
N SER A 177 -9.38 22.18 5.82
CA SER A 177 -9.92 21.16 6.72
C SER A 177 -8.88 20.07 6.98
N TYR A 178 -8.87 19.59 8.22
CA TYR A 178 -7.97 18.54 8.70
C TYR A 178 -8.83 17.32 9.01
N ILE A 179 -8.49 16.17 8.44
CA ILE A 179 -9.25 14.94 8.57
C ILE A 179 -8.35 13.90 9.23
N ASP A 180 -8.85 13.30 10.30
CA ASP A 180 -8.12 12.21 10.98
C ASP A 180 -8.04 10.98 10.08
N ASN A 181 -6.83 10.44 9.95
CA ASN A 181 -6.55 9.21 9.23
C ASN A 181 -7.26 8.03 9.88
N GLN A 182 -7.95 7.24 9.06
CA GLN A 182 -8.56 5.96 9.45
C GLN A 182 -7.50 4.86 9.32
N PHE A 183 -6.58 4.77 10.29
CA PHE A 183 -5.41 3.87 10.24
C PHE A 183 -5.76 2.39 10.00
N ASP A 184 -6.94 1.95 10.44
CA ASP A 184 -7.47 0.60 10.24
C ASP A 184 -7.85 0.29 8.79
N GLN A 185 -8.04 1.32 7.97
CA GLN A 185 -8.39 1.22 6.55
C GLN A 185 -7.21 1.54 5.62
N MET A 186 -6.07 1.92 6.17
CA MET A 186 -4.89 2.29 5.40
C MET A 186 -4.08 1.05 5.01
N PRO A 187 -3.36 1.06 3.87
CA PRO A 187 -2.39 0.01 3.51
C PRO A 187 -1.13 0.04 4.37
N LEU A 188 -1.29 -0.22 5.67
CA LEU A 188 -0.22 -0.28 6.66
C LEU A 188 -0.58 -1.28 7.76
N GLU A 189 0.42 -1.68 8.53
CA GLU A 189 0.24 -2.58 9.65
C GLU A 189 1.05 -2.10 10.84
N LEU A 190 0.45 -2.16 12.03
CA LEU A 190 1.16 -1.90 13.28
C LEU A 190 2.05 -3.10 13.59
N LEU A 191 3.37 -2.88 13.55
CA LEU A 191 4.34 -3.90 13.92
C LEU A 191 4.32 -4.14 15.42
N LYS A 192 4.32 -5.41 15.79
CA LYS A 192 4.26 -5.90 17.18
C LYS A 192 5.38 -6.87 17.45
N ASN A 193 5.84 -6.92 18.71
CA ASN A 193 6.78 -7.92 19.19
C ASN A 193 6.10 -9.30 19.38
N GLU A 194 6.86 -10.30 19.80
CA GLU A 194 6.35 -11.66 20.05
C GLU A 194 5.28 -11.73 21.15
N GLN A 195 5.23 -10.71 22.02
CA GLN A 195 4.26 -10.56 23.11
C GLN A 195 2.97 -9.85 22.63
N GLY A 196 2.89 -9.43 21.37
CA GLY A 196 1.73 -8.75 20.80
C GLY A 196 1.65 -7.25 21.13
N GLU A 197 2.70 -6.69 21.71
CA GLU A 197 2.83 -5.27 22.05
C GLU A 197 3.49 -4.51 20.89
N PRO A 198 3.14 -3.22 20.66
CA PRO A 198 3.80 -2.42 19.63
C PRO A 198 5.31 -2.37 19.81
N ILE A 199 6.06 -2.50 18.71
CA ILE A 199 7.51 -2.26 18.73
C ILE A 199 7.73 -0.75 18.92
N THR A 200 8.45 -0.37 19.98
CA THR A 200 8.83 1.01 20.34
C THR A 200 10.33 1.19 20.27
#